data_AF-A0A956L7H9-F1
#
_entry.id   AF-A0A956L7H9-F1
#
_cell.length_a   1.000
_cell.length_b   1.000
_cell.length_c   1.000
_cell.angle_alpha   90.00
_cell.angle_beta   90.00
_cell.angle_gamma   90.00
#
_symmetry.space_group_name_H-M   'P 1'
#
loop_
_entity.id
_entity.type
_entity.pdbx_description
1 polymer ?
#
loop_
_entity_poly.entity_id
_entity_poly.type
_entity_poly.pdbx_seq_one_letter_code
_entity_poly.pdbx_strand_id
1 'polypeptide(L)'
;MRRRRGMSPLAVALVVLVAAGGGVATALFLVPRASRAVRAVSSATVYADPETTPESGAGSGGEATGGEAEADTEAVVEPEIPVGDEEEPEAPEPDDELERAPALVPPDLGKVPANPPLELHDVEVEVVEGPRPWVVHRMTPFETVDQVAYRYDVEPKSLRTWNGLAADVQQLGSGTRLKLKARRVPPPREKFDYTVQPGDTWWSIAVAHAIDSKELRVANQTVPQRLTVGDALTLWIDPVVYHWVQTDRPGLHDEDLLANIRRGAVGVGPPWDGRLVNGVQIPRGDGWRRKMVPSSYGTTHAVVHLVAALQEFHATSGYERDLLLGSMSRRHGGPLLDRRSHQSGRDVDIRLPLSAEHPPWFPIKPWRVDYEALWRLVVALSDTGEVSIIFLDYDLQKSLHQAAQKLGVEESVRRRLIQWPRGRAAHSGLVRHSRGHQQHIHVRFRCGPLETECVAGNASLRDGG
;
A
#
# COMPACT_ATOMS: atom_id res chain seq x y z
N MET A 1 24.12 -46.99 -11.88
CA MET A 1 23.11 -46.70 -10.83
C MET A 1 23.38 -45.32 -10.22
N ARG A 2 22.38 -44.42 -10.16
CA ARG A 2 22.30 -43.27 -9.23
C ARG A 2 20.83 -43.08 -8.87
N ARG A 3 20.51 -42.81 -7.60
CA ARG A 3 19.12 -42.77 -7.11
C ARG A 3 18.44 -41.46 -7.50
N ARG A 4 17.28 -41.53 -8.18
CA ARG A 4 16.32 -40.43 -8.22
C ARG A 4 15.74 -40.27 -6.81
N ARG A 5 15.75 -39.06 -6.24
CA ARG A 5 14.84 -38.67 -5.16
C ARG A 5 13.61 -38.05 -5.83
N GLY A 6 12.46 -38.71 -5.72
CA GLY A 6 11.20 -38.15 -6.20
C GLY A 6 10.65 -37.14 -5.18
N MET A 7 10.24 -35.97 -5.65
CA MET A 7 9.32 -35.13 -4.89
C MET A 7 7.99 -35.88 -4.78
N SER A 8 7.42 -35.97 -3.57
CA SER A 8 6.11 -36.59 -3.37
C SER A 8 5.01 -35.59 -3.71
N PRO A 9 3.93 -35.99 -4.41
CA PRO A 9 2.78 -35.12 -4.62
C PRO A 9 2.09 -34.84 -3.28
N LEU A 10 1.67 -33.59 -3.04
CA LEU A 10 0.80 -33.28 -1.89
C LEU A 10 -0.58 -33.90 -2.13
N ALA A 11 -0.86 -35.00 -1.42
CA ALA A 11 -2.18 -35.62 -1.41
C ALA A 11 -3.15 -34.79 -0.54
N VAL A 12 -4.11 -34.13 -1.17
CA VAL A 12 -5.21 -33.44 -0.45
C VAL A 12 -6.18 -34.50 0.08
N ALA A 13 -6.09 -34.80 1.38
CA ALA A 13 -6.96 -35.76 2.04
C ALA A 13 -8.31 -35.13 2.41
N LEU A 14 -9.36 -35.42 1.63
CA LEU A 14 -10.73 -35.04 1.96
C LEU A 14 -11.31 -36.00 3.01
N VAL A 15 -11.45 -35.55 4.26
CA VAL A 15 -12.13 -36.31 5.32
C VAL A 15 -13.57 -35.83 5.46
N VAL A 16 -14.52 -36.67 5.05
CA VAL A 16 -15.96 -36.40 5.21
C VAL A 16 -16.49 -37.11 6.46
N LEU A 17 -16.79 -36.35 7.50
CA LEU A 17 -17.49 -36.85 8.69
C LEU A 17 -19.00 -36.64 8.53
N VAL A 18 -19.74 -37.73 8.35
CA VAL A 18 -21.21 -37.71 8.29
C VAL A 18 -21.76 -37.91 9.70
N ALA A 19 -22.26 -36.82 10.31
CA ALA A 19 -23.01 -36.89 11.56
C ALA A 19 -24.47 -37.26 11.31
N ALA A 20 -24.99 -38.27 12.01
CA ALA A 20 -26.40 -38.63 11.99
C ALA A 20 -27.19 -37.77 13.00
N GLY A 21 -27.75 -36.67 12.51
CA GLY A 21 -28.49 -35.68 13.31
C GLY A 21 -28.36 -34.31 12.66
N GLY A 22 -29.48 -33.63 12.41
CA GLY A 22 -29.50 -32.44 11.54
C GLY A 22 -28.81 -31.21 12.14
N GLY A 23 -27.70 -30.77 11.54
CA GLY A 23 -27.04 -29.51 11.88
C GLY A 23 -25.74 -29.28 11.10
N VAL A 24 -25.78 -28.39 10.10
CA VAL A 24 -24.66 -27.73 9.38
C VAL A 24 -23.37 -28.54 9.18
N ALA A 25 -23.10 -28.98 7.95
CA ALA A 25 -21.80 -29.53 7.59
C ALA A 25 -20.72 -28.43 7.44
N THR A 26 -19.71 -28.43 8.30
CA THR A 26 -18.55 -27.52 8.23
C THR A 26 -17.35 -28.22 7.58
N ALA A 27 -16.82 -27.67 6.49
CA ALA A 27 -15.58 -28.14 5.87
C ALA A 27 -14.38 -27.41 6.49
N LEU A 28 -13.51 -28.14 7.21
CA LEU A 28 -12.22 -27.61 7.65
C LEU A 28 -11.17 -27.74 6.54
N PHE A 29 -10.51 -26.63 6.21
CA PHE A 29 -9.27 -26.63 5.45
C PHE A 29 -8.08 -26.46 6.40
N LEU A 30 -7.15 -27.43 6.40
CA LEU A 30 -5.92 -27.37 7.18
C LEU A 30 -4.82 -26.68 6.37
N VAL A 31 -4.52 -25.43 6.71
CA VAL A 31 -3.34 -24.69 6.21
C VAL A 31 -2.21 -24.84 7.25
N PRO A 32 -0.95 -25.13 6.84
CA PRO A 32 0.18 -25.19 7.77
C PRO A 32 0.42 -23.86 8.49
N ARG A 33 0.76 -23.93 9.78
CA ARG A 33 0.95 -22.77 10.65
C ARG A 33 2.27 -22.03 10.40
N ALA A 34 2.18 -20.75 10.03
CA ALA A 34 2.91 -19.68 10.73
C ALA A 34 1.97 -19.06 11.77
N SER A 35 2.44 -18.56 12.92
CA SER A 35 1.54 -18.28 14.07
C SER A 35 1.88 -17.04 14.90
N ARG A 36 1.09 -15.99 14.68
CA ARG A 36 0.49 -15.08 15.69
C ARG A 36 -0.64 -14.31 14.97
N ALA A 37 -1.86 -14.84 14.99
CA ALA A 37 -2.86 -14.69 16.06
C ALA A 37 -3.73 -13.43 15.88
N VAL A 38 -4.63 -13.48 14.88
CA VAL A 38 -5.88 -12.70 14.90
C VAL A 38 -6.90 -13.51 15.69
N ARG A 39 -7.62 -12.85 16.61
CA ARG A 39 -8.59 -13.50 17.48
C ARG A 39 -9.97 -12.88 17.30
N ALA A 40 -10.96 -13.73 17.01
CA ALA A 40 -12.37 -13.34 17.01
C ALA A 40 -12.94 -13.48 18.42
N VAL A 41 -13.66 -12.45 18.88
CA VAL A 41 -14.32 -12.42 20.20
C VAL A 41 -15.74 -11.87 20.03
N SER A 42 -16.70 -12.43 20.77
CA SER A 42 -18.07 -11.93 20.83
C SER A 42 -18.23 -11.07 22.09
N SER A 43 -18.69 -9.83 21.93
CA SER A 43 -18.56 -8.79 22.96
C SER A 43 -19.68 -8.83 24.03
N ALA A 44 -19.30 -8.62 25.29
CA ALA A 44 -20.22 -8.57 26.43
C ALA A 44 -19.77 -7.61 27.55
N THR A 45 -19.51 -6.34 27.22
CA THR A 45 -19.45 -5.24 28.20
C THR A 45 -19.87 -3.94 27.51
N VAL A 46 -20.79 -3.19 28.14
CA VAL A 46 -21.31 -1.92 27.61
C VAL A 46 -21.32 -0.90 28.75
N TYR A 47 -20.72 0.27 28.53
CA TYR A 47 -20.87 1.45 29.38
C TYR A 47 -21.75 2.50 28.69
N ALA A 48 -22.58 3.17 29.47
CA ALA A 48 -23.61 4.09 29.00
C ALA A 48 -23.16 5.56 28.97
N ASP A 49 -23.82 6.37 28.12
CA ASP A 49 -23.80 7.85 28.18
C ASP A 49 -25.16 8.36 28.70
N PRO A 50 -25.24 9.62 29.18
CA PRO A 50 -26.50 10.35 29.29
C PRO A 50 -26.56 11.63 28.41
N GLU A 51 -27.66 11.72 27.65
CA GLU A 51 -28.47 12.92 27.33
C GLU A 51 -27.85 14.07 26.48
N THR A 52 -28.65 15.12 26.20
CA THR A 52 -28.71 15.75 24.85
C THR A 52 -29.27 17.18 24.78
N THR A 53 -28.84 17.93 23.72
CA THR A 53 -29.57 19.01 22.97
C THR A 53 -29.97 20.32 23.72
N PRO A 54 -30.53 21.40 23.08
CA PRO A 54 -30.67 21.78 21.64
C PRO A 54 -30.30 23.25 21.20
N GLU A 55 -30.09 23.44 19.89
CA GLU A 55 -30.54 24.52 18.93
C GLU A 55 -30.29 26.07 19.01
N SER A 56 -30.35 26.68 17.80
CA SER A 56 -30.57 28.11 17.38
C SER A 56 -29.39 29.11 17.37
N GLY A 57 -29.28 30.11 16.45
CA GLY A 57 -30.03 30.34 15.19
C GLY A 57 -29.72 31.68 14.42
N ALA A 58 -29.88 31.63 13.07
CA ALA A 58 -30.31 32.68 12.09
C ALA A 58 -29.63 34.07 11.84
N GLY A 59 -29.48 34.41 10.55
CA GLY A 59 -29.48 35.79 9.95
C GLY A 59 -28.11 36.45 9.61
N SER A 60 -27.95 37.41 8.68
CA SER A 60 -28.76 37.86 7.51
C SER A 60 -28.08 39.00 6.69
N GLY A 61 -28.13 38.99 5.34
CA GLY A 61 -27.82 40.14 4.43
C GLY A 61 -26.33 40.39 4.10
N GLY A 62 -25.95 41.02 2.98
CA GLY A 62 -26.73 41.57 1.83
C GLY A 62 -25.86 42.05 0.64
N GLU A 63 -26.50 42.51 -0.44
CA GLU A 63 -25.96 43.10 -1.71
C GLU A 63 -25.25 44.48 -1.52
N ALA A 64 -24.50 45.10 -2.44
CA ALA A 64 -23.77 44.75 -3.69
C ALA A 64 -22.70 45.90 -3.95
N THR A 65 -22.30 46.49 -5.09
CA THR A 65 -22.67 46.58 -6.54
C THR A 65 -21.47 47.10 -7.39
N GLY A 66 -21.37 46.74 -8.69
CA GLY A 66 -20.58 47.47 -9.72
C GLY A 66 -19.10 47.02 -9.91
N GLY A 67 -18.46 47.19 -11.08
CA GLY A 67 -18.92 47.78 -12.35
C GLY A 67 -18.05 47.36 -13.55
N GLU A 68 -18.42 47.76 -14.77
CA GLU A 68 -17.93 47.20 -16.05
C GLU A 68 -16.69 47.91 -16.65
N ALA A 69 -15.88 47.17 -17.43
CA ALA A 69 -15.16 47.67 -18.61
C ALA A 69 -14.60 46.50 -19.45
N GLU A 70 -14.71 46.58 -20.78
CA GLU A 70 -14.03 45.69 -21.74
C GLU A 70 -12.76 46.37 -22.30
N ALA A 71 -11.79 45.59 -22.80
CA ALA A 71 -11.31 45.69 -24.20
C ALA A 71 -10.03 44.87 -24.48
N ASP A 72 -10.09 44.13 -25.58
CA ASP A 72 -9.04 43.83 -26.57
C ASP A 72 -7.70 43.15 -26.25
N THR A 73 -7.24 42.44 -27.28
CA THR A 73 -6.04 41.61 -27.36
C THR A 73 -5.05 42.16 -28.38
N GLU A 74 -3.75 41.98 -28.17
CA GLU A 74 -2.83 41.65 -29.27
C GLU A 74 -1.59 40.91 -28.77
N ALA A 75 -0.85 40.26 -29.68
CA ALA A 75 0.22 39.30 -29.34
C ALA A 75 1.58 39.73 -29.93
N VAL A 76 2.66 39.49 -29.18
CA VAL A 76 4.04 39.79 -29.64
C VAL A 76 4.99 38.62 -29.34
N VAL A 77 5.27 37.86 -30.41
CA VAL A 77 6.56 37.25 -30.81
C VAL A 77 7.56 36.84 -29.70
N GLU A 78 7.85 35.53 -29.62
CA GLU A 78 9.04 34.99 -28.97
C GLU A 78 10.29 35.14 -29.88
N PRO A 79 11.49 35.45 -29.35
CA PRO A 79 12.71 35.54 -30.13
C PRO A 79 13.39 34.17 -30.31
N GLU A 80 13.78 33.84 -31.55
CA GLU A 80 14.58 32.65 -31.87
C GLU A 80 16.02 32.78 -31.34
N ILE A 81 16.59 31.68 -30.84
CA ILE A 81 17.99 31.60 -30.38
C ILE A 81 18.80 30.78 -31.41
N PRO A 82 20.00 31.21 -31.84
CA PRO A 82 20.74 30.51 -32.89
C PRO A 82 21.26 29.13 -32.47
N VAL A 83 21.24 28.19 -33.42
CA VAL A 83 21.95 26.90 -33.30
C VAL A 83 23.43 27.09 -33.61
N GLY A 84 24.29 26.48 -32.81
CA GLY A 84 25.73 26.32 -33.08
C GLY A 84 26.16 24.90 -32.73
N ASP A 85 26.78 24.20 -33.67
CA ASP A 85 27.17 22.80 -33.53
C ASP A 85 28.59 22.69 -32.92
N GLU A 86 28.69 22.20 -31.69
CA GLU A 86 29.94 21.67 -31.11
C GLU A 86 29.66 20.30 -30.47
N GLU A 87 30.45 19.27 -30.80
CA GLU A 87 30.31 17.92 -30.24
C GLU A 87 30.88 17.88 -28.80
N GLU A 88 30.04 18.20 -27.81
CA GLU A 88 30.36 18.05 -26.39
C GLU A 88 30.36 16.55 -25.99
N PRO A 89 31.36 16.05 -25.23
CA PRO A 89 31.47 14.64 -24.89
C PRO A 89 30.29 14.15 -24.05
N GLU A 90 29.73 12.99 -24.43
CA GLU A 90 28.51 12.42 -23.88
C GLU A 90 28.56 12.31 -22.34
N ALA A 91 27.88 13.23 -21.66
CA ALA A 91 27.78 13.25 -20.21
C ALA A 91 26.95 12.03 -19.73
N PRO A 92 27.29 11.40 -18.60
CA PRO A 92 26.50 10.30 -18.07
C PRO A 92 25.07 10.77 -17.77
N GLU A 93 24.09 10.08 -18.35
CA GLU A 93 22.65 10.36 -18.19
C GLU A 93 22.28 10.59 -16.70
N PRO A 94 21.54 11.66 -16.35
CA PRO A 94 21.27 12.01 -14.95
C PRO A 94 20.42 10.96 -14.21
N ASP A 95 19.71 10.09 -14.94
CA ASP A 95 19.01 8.93 -14.37
C ASP A 95 19.99 7.87 -13.81
N ASP A 96 21.22 7.78 -14.33
CA ASP A 96 22.22 6.76 -13.93
C ASP A 96 22.77 7.01 -12.51
N GLU A 97 22.79 8.27 -12.06
CA GLU A 97 23.19 8.63 -10.69
C GLU A 97 22.06 8.36 -9.67
N LEU A 98 20.79 8.58 -10.07
CA LEU A 98 19.60 8.18 -9.31
C LEU A 98 19.44 6.65 -9.24
N GLU A 99 19.85 5.92 -10.27
CA GLU A 99 20.04 4.47 -10.25
C GLU A 99 21.19 4.05 -9.32
N ARG A 100 22.33 4.78 -9.31
CA ARG A 100 23.53 4.41 -8.54
C ARG A 100 23.38 4.58 -7.02
N ALA A 101 22.42 5.35 -6.54
CA ALA A 101 22.11 5.47 -5.11
C ALA A 101 21.80 4.09 -4.47
N PRO A 102 22.59 3.60 -3.50
CA PRO A 102 22.30 2.34 -2.84
C PRO A 102 21.01 2.44 -2.01
N ALA A 103 20.29 1.33 -1.89
CA ALA A 103 19.21 1.23 -0.91
C ALA A 103 19.78 1.55 0.47
N LEU A 104 19.08 2.37 1.26
CA LEU A 104 19.54 2.81 2.59
C LEU A 104 19.74 1.60 3.50
N VAL A 105 21.01 1.19 3.63
CA VAL A 105 21.44 0.06 4.45
C VAL A 105 20.99 0.33 5.90
N PRO A 106 20.26 -0.60 6.54
CA PRO A 106 19.93 -0.47 7.97
C PRO A 106 21.22 -0.33 8.79
N PRO A 107 21.26 0.55 9.80
CA PRO A 107 22.45 0.72 10.62
C PRO A 107 22.79 -0.58 11.38
N ASP A 108 24.08 -0.89 11.45
CA ASP A 108 24.59 -1.97 12.31
C ASP A 108 24.33 -1.63 13.78
N LEU A 109 23.82 -2.60 14.55
CA LEU A 109 23.36 -2.43 15.93
C LEU A 109 24.44 -2.85 16.95
N GLY A 110 25.71 -2.67 16.58
CA GLY A 110 26.91 -3.13 17.27
C GLY A 110 27.27 -2.40 18.57
N LYS A 111 26.57 -2.72 19.67
CA LYS A 111 27.00 -2.53 21.08
C LYS A 111 27.31 -1.10 21.59
N VAL A 112 26.28 -0.38 22.03
CA VAL A 112 26.30 0.43 23.27
C VAL A 112 24.93 0.29 23.97
N PRO A 113 24.84 0.11 25.30
CA PRO A 113 23.56 0.12 26.02
C PRO A 113 23.21 1.52 26.54
N ALA A 114 22.02 2.03 26.19
CA ALA A 114 21.47 3.25 26.80
C ALA A 114 19.93 3.42 26.66
N ASN A 115 19.27 2.71 25.74
CA ASN A 115 17.81 2.67 25.67
C ASN A 115 17.26 1.41 26.38
N PRO A 116 16.17 1.53 27.17
CA PRO A 116 15.48 0.35 27.70
C PRO A 116 14.81 -0.45 26.56
N PRO A 117 14.69 -1.77 26.66
CA PRO A 117 13.86 -2.53 25.73
C PRO A 117 12.39 -2.11 25.87
N LEU A 118 11.69 -1.94 24.75
CA LEU A 118 10.24 -1.72 24.76
C LEU A 118 9.53 -3.06 25.00
N GLU A 119 9.09 -3.30 26.24
CA GLU A 119 8.30 -4.47 26.61
C GLU A 119 6.83 -4.29 26.22
N LEU A 120 6.53 -4.49 24.93
CA LEU A 120 5.16 -4.53 24.43
C LEU A 120 4.39 -5.70 25.06
N HIS A 121 3.33 -5.38 25.80
CA HIS A 121 2.39 -6.34 26.34
C HIS A 121 1.23 -6.54 25.35
N ASP A 122 0.79 -7.80 25.15
CA ASP A 122 -0.40 -8.19 24.39
C ASP A 122 -0.59 -7.55 22.99
N VAL A 123 0.33 -7.86 22.08
CA VAL A 123 0.22 -7.52 20.64
C VAL A 123 -0.74 -8.49 19.91
N GLU A 124 -2.01 -8.52 20.31
CA GLU A 124 -3.11 -9.16 19.56
C GLU A 124 -4.00 -8.07 18.90
N VAL A 125 -4.45 -8.30 17.67
CA VAL A 125 -5.49 -7.48 17.03
C VAL A 125 -6.80 -8.25 17.10
N GLU A 126 -7.73 -7.77 17.93
CA GLU A 126 -9.08 -8.33 18.02
C GLU A 126 -9.87 -7.97 16.76
N VAL A 127 -10.51 -8.96 16.14
CA VAL A 127 -11.47 -8.74 15.05
C VAL A 127 -12.87 -9.06 15.57
N VAL A 128 -13.77 -8.09 15.45
CA VAL A 128 -15.10 -8.18 16.07
C VAL A 128 -16.09 -8.81 15.09
N GLU A 129 -16.61 -9.98 15.46
CA GLU A 129 -17.71 -10.63 14.76
C GLU A 129 -19.06 -10.27 15.41
N GLY A 130 -20.02 -9.84 14.59
CA GLY A 130 -21.37 -9.49 15.03
C GLY A 130 -21.50 -8.07 15.61
N PRO A 131 -22.06 -7.88 16.82
CA PRO A 131 -22.33 -6.55 17.38
C PRO A 131 -21.04 -5.82 17.77
N ARG A 132 -20.79 -4.69 17.09
CA ARG A 132 -19.60 -3.85 17.29
C ARG A 132 -19.63 -3.16 18.68
N PRO A 133 -18.64 -3.38 19.56
CA PRO A 133 -18.57 -2.73 20.86
C PRO A 133 -18.29 -1.23 20.70
N TRP A 134 -18.73 -0.46 21.70
CA TRP A 134 -18.29 0.93 21.85
C TRP A 134 -16.89 0.96 22.47
N VAL A 135 -15.90 1.34 21.66
CA VAL A 135 -14.53 1.63 22.11
C VAL A 135 -14.41 3.14 22.33
N VAL A 136 -13.64 3.55 23.35
CA VAL A 136 -13.24 4.94 23.55
C VAL A 136 -11.74 5.05 23.33
N HIS A 137 -11.36 5.58 22.17
CA HIS A 137 -9.97 5.86 21.84
C HIS A 137 -9.56 7.22 22.45
N ARG A 138 -8.33 7.32 22.95
CA ARG A 138 -7.70 8.57 23.40
C ARG A 138 -6.64 8.95 22.38
N MET A 139 -6.85 10.06 21.69
CA MET A 139 -5.97 10.50 20.58
C MET A 139 -4.55 10.77 21.03
N THR A 140 -3.59 10.24 20.27
CA THR A 140 -2.17 10.59 20.40
C THR A 140 -1.86 11.91 19.69
N PRO A 141 -0.73 12.58 20.02
CA PRO A 141 -0.31 13.78 19.31
C PRO A 141 -0.22 13.55 17.79
N PHE A 142 -0.73 14.51 17.01
CA PHE A 142 -0.67 14.56 15.54
C PHE A 142 -1.44 13.46 14.79
N GLU A 143 -2.16 12.59 15.51
CA GLU A 143 -3.10 11.63 14.95
C GLU A 143 -4.33 12.35 14.37
N THR A 144 -4.72 12.04 13.13
CA THR A 144 -5.94 12.61 12.53
C THR A 144 -7.18 11.79 12.90
N VAL A 145 -8.35 12.42 12.87
CA VAL A 145 -9.65 11.75 13.02
C VAL A 145 -9.79 10.60 12.00
N ASP A 146 -9.30 10.82 10.78
CA ASP A 146 -9.23 9.82 9.73
C ASP A 146 -8.34 8.61 10.11
N GLN A 147 -7.13 8.84 10.67
CA GLN A 147 -6.26 7.75 11.14
C GLN A 147 -6.92 6.91 12.24
N VAL A 148 -7.58 7.55 13.21
CA VAL A 148 -8.34 6.83 14.25
C VAL A 148 -9.41 5.96 13.58
N ALA A 149 -10.17 6.50 12.63
CA ALA A 149 -11.19 5.74 11.92
C ALA A 149 -10.59 4.52 11.19
N TYR A 150 -9.51 4.72 10.42
CA TYR A 150 -8.83 3.65 9.69
C TYR A 150 -8.27 2.59 10.64
N ARG A 151 -7.67 2.99 11.77
CA ARG A 151 -7.11 2.09 12.80
C ARG A 151 -8.13 1.08 13.31
N TYR A 152 -9.37 1.49 13.57
CA TYR A 152 -10.45 0.62 14.08
C TYR A 152 -11.36 0.01 12.99
N ASP A 153 -11.02 0.18 11.70
CA ASP A 153 -11.84 -0.18 10.53
C ASP A 153 -13.26 0.43 10.60
N VAL A 154 -13.27 1.74 10.75
CA VAL A 154 -14.44 2.62 10.81
C VAL A 154 -14.36 3.64 9.67
N GLU A 155 -15.51 4.01 9.11
CA GLU A 155 -15.57 5.10 8.12
C GLU A 155 -15.36 6.46 8.83
N PRO A 156 -14.45 7.34 8.34
CA PRO A 156 -14.17 8.62 9.00
C PRO A 156 -15.38 9.56 9.14
N LYS A 157 -16.37 9.44 8.26
CA LYS A 157 -17.66 10.14 8.37
C LYS A 157 -18.46 9.63 9.57
N SER A 158 -18.65 8.32 9.68
CA SER A 158 -19.32 7.68 10.81
C SER A 158 -18.66 8.04 12.16
N LEU A 159 -17.32 8.07 12.23
CA LEU A 159 -16.59 8.50 13.44
C LEU A 159 -16.93 9.94 13.84
N ARG A 160 -16.95 10.87 12.87
CA ARG A 160 -17.32 12.27 13.13
C ARG A 160 -18.75 12.42 13.62
N THR A 161 -19.70 11.73 12.97
CA THR A 161 -21.11 11.73 13.37
C THR A 161 -21.32 11.25 14.81
N TRP A 162 -20.63 10.19 15.26
CA TRP A 162 -20.75 9.69 16.64
C TRP A 162 -20.13 10.60 17.70
N ASN A 163 -19.33 11.60 17.32
CA ASN A 163 -18.63 12.51 18.23
C ASN A 163 -19.02 13.99 18.03
N GLY A 164 -20.10 14.26 17.28
CA GLY A 164 -20.59 15.62 17.03
C GLY A 164 -19.63 16.52 16.23
N LEU A 165 -18.68 15.95 15.49
CA LEU A 165 -17.65 16.69 14.76
C LEU A 165 -18.15 17.14 13.39
N ALA A 166 -17.76 18.35 12.97
CA ALA A 166 -17.97 18.81 11.60
C ALA A 166 -17.16 17.97 10.59
N ALA A 167 -17.65 17.86 9.35
CA ALA A 167 -17.18 16.89 8.36
C ALA A 167 -15.71 17.09 7.92
N ASP A 168 -15.22 18.32 8.02
CA ASP A 168 -13.90 18.80 7.64
C ASP A 168 -12.85 18.70 8.77
N VAL A 169 -13.27 18.46 10.02
CA VAL A 169 -12.37 18.37 11.18
C VAL A 169 -11.39 17.21 11.00
N GLN A 170 -10.12 17.52 10.74
CA GLN A 170 -9.06 16.51 10.58
C GLN A 170 -8.22 16.28 11.84
N GLN A 171 -8.03 17.30 12.67
CA GLN A 171 -7.18 17.25 13.86
C GLN A 171 -7.94 17.72 15.10
N LEU A 172 -7.57 17.18 16.26
CA LEU A 172 -8.10 17.51 17.58
C LEU A 172 -6.95 17.55 18.59
N GLY A 173 -7.22 18.02 19.81
CA GLY A 173 -6.22 18.06 20.89
C GLY A 173 -5.71 16.67 21.28
N SER A 174 -4.42 16.56 21.60
CA SER A 174 -3.88 15.35 22.20
C SER A 174 -4.65 15.00 23.48
N GLY A 175 -5.01 13.73 23.65
CA GLY A 175 -5.81 13.28 24.77
C GLY A 175 -7.32 13.42 24.61
N THR A 176 -7.83 13.98 23.50
CA THR A 176 -9.27 13.97 23.18
C THR A 176 -9.80 12.54 23.11
N ARG A 177 -10.99 12.32 23.67
CA ARG A 177 -11.66 11.02 23.69
C ARG A 177 -12.62 10.92 22.49
N LEU A 178 -12.43 9.93 21.64
CA LEU A 178 -13.34 9.61 20.53
C LEU A 178 -14.03 8.26 20.79
N LYS A 179 -15.36 8.26 20.74
CA LYS A 179 -16.22 7.09 20.91
C LYS A 179 -16.56 6.48 19.55
N LEU A 180 -16.35 5.17 19.37
CA LEU A 180 -16.49 4.51 18.07
C LEU A 180 -16.97 3.05 18.15
N LYS A 181 -17.65 2.58 17.10
CA LYS A 181 -18.07 1.18 16.95
C LYS A 181 -17.08 0.41 16.08
N ALA A 182 -16.06 -0.16 16.70
CA ALA A 182 -14.94 -0.81 16.03
C ALA A 182 -15.35 -2.06 15.22
N ARG A 183 -14.67 -2.32 14.09
CA ARG A 183 -14.64 -3.64 13.44
C ARG A 183 -13.37 -4.42 13.80
N ARG A 184 -12.25 -3.71 14.03
CA ARG A 184 -11.02 -4.25 14.64
C ARG A 184 -10.60 -3.40 15.84
N VAL A 185 -10.03 -4.01 16.87
CA VAL A 185 -9.46 -3.33 18.04
C VAL A 185 -7.97 -3.69 18.10
N PRO A 186 -7.09 -2.89 17.46
CA PRO A 186 -5.66 -3.01 17.66
C PRO A 186 -5.27 -2.40 19.02
N PRO A 187 -4.10 -2.77 19.58
CA PRO A 187 -3.60 -2.19 20.82
C PRO A 187 -3.43 -0.66 20.71
N PRO A 188 -3.52 0.07 21.84
CA PRO A 188 -3.25 1.50 21.88
C PRO A 188 -1.81 1.79 21.44
N ARG A 189 -1.57 2.99 20.90
CA ARG A 189 -0.20 3.44 20.67
C ARG A 189 0.47 3.77 22.01
N GLU A 190 1.70 3.31 22.18
CA GLU A 190 2.46 3.50 23.42
C GLU A 190 3.40 4.69 23.31
N LYS A 191 3.54 5.45 24.41
CA LYS A 191 4.57 6.48 24.53
C LYS A 191 5.87 5.81 24.97
N PHE A 192 6.94 5.99 24.19
CA PHE A 192 8.27 5.50 24.51
C PHE A 192 9.26 6.66 24.57
N ASP A 193 10.09 6.72 25.60
CA ASP A 193 11.13 7.75 25.73
C ASP A 193 12.49 7.17 25.33
N TYR A 194 13.12 7.80 24.34
CA TYR A 194 14.31 7.32 23.65
C TYR A 194 15.46 8.31 23.80
N THR A 195 16.64 7.83 24.18
CA THR A 195 17.88 8.60 24.19
C THR A 195 18.66 8.34 22.90
N VAL A 196 19.06 9.39 22.20
CA VAL A 196 19.83 9.31 20.94
C VAL A 196 21.20 8.65 21.16
N GLN A 197 21.53 7.71 20.29
CA GLN A 197 22.76 6.90 20.28
C GLN A 197 23.80 7.39 19.26
N PRO A 198 25.07 6.97 19.36
CA PRO A 198 26.07 7.24 18.33
C PRO A 198 25.64 6.68 16.96
N GLY A 199 25.60 7.54 15.94
CA GLY A 199 25.20 7.18 14.58
C GLY A 199 23.71 7.36 14.27
N ASP A 200 22.88 7.69 15.26
CA ASP A 200 21.45 7.90 15.06
C ASP A 200 21.11 9.09 14.15
N THR A 201 19.97 8.95 13.49
CA THR A 201 19.32 9.98 12.67
C THR A 201 17.81 9.88 12.83
N TRP A 202 17.09 10.98 12.60
CA TRP A 202 15.62 10.97 12.56
C TRP A 202 15.02 9.90 11.64
N TRP A 203 15.74 9.46 10.61
CA TRP A 203 15.32 8.37 9.73
C TRP A 203 15.60 6.98 10.31
N SER A 204 16.80 6.72 10.84
CA SER A 204 17.15 5.42 11.41
C SER A 204 16.30 5.08 12.64
N ILE A 205 16.11 6.04 13.57
CA ILE A 205 15.22 5.89 14.72
C ILE A 205 13.79 5.60 14.24
N ALA A 206 13.26 6.39 13.30
CA ALA A 206 11.91 6.23 12.79
C ALA A 206 11.68 4.84 12.15
N VAL A 207 12.61 4.37 11.33
CA VAL A 207 12.57 3.04 10.70
C VAL A 207 12.70 1.92 11.74
N ALA A 208 13.62 2.03 12.70
CA ALA A 208 13.83 1.02 13.74
C ALA A 208 12.65 0.87 14.72
N HIS A 209 11.84 1.92 14.87
CA HIS A 209 10.64 1.95 15.74
C HIS A 209 9.31 1.92 14.95
N ALA A 210 9.37 1.75 13.63
CA ALA A 210 8.22 1.65 12.72
C ALA A 210 7.25 2.87 12.70
N ILE A 211 7.75 4.07 13.03
CA ILE A 211 7.02 5.35 13.05
C ILE A 211 7.45 6.25 11.90
N ASP A 212 6.68 7.28 11.51
CA ASP A 212 7.12 8.21 10.46
C ASP A 212 8.12 9.27 10.98
N SER A 213 9.15 9.53 10.19
CA SER A 213 10.22 10.51 10.51
C SER A 213 9.76 11.97 10.60
N LYS A 214 8.65 12.37 9.95
CA LYS A 214 8.03 13.69 10.12
C LYS A 214 7.24 13.73 11.43
N GLU A 215 6.46 12.69 11.72
CA GLU A 215 5.70 12.57 12.98
C GLU A 215 6.65 12.57 14.19
N LEU A 216 7.76 11.84 14.13
CA LEU A 216 8.82 11.85 15.14
C LEU A 216 9.43 13.25 15.36
N ARG A 217 9.77 13.97 14.28
CA ARG A 217 10.28 15.36 14.37
C ARG A 217 9.24 16.35 14.91
N VAL A 218 7.96 16.15 14.56
CA VAL A 218 6.84 16.98 15.01
C VAL A 218 6.45 16.69 16.47
N ALA A 219 6.71 15.49 16.98
CA ALA A 219 6.62 15.19 18.42
C ALA A 219 7.76 15.82 19.24
N ASN A 220 8.88 16.17 18.61
CA ASN A 220 10.11 16.62 19.26
C ASN A 220 10.59 17.98 18.70
N GLN A 221 9.67 18.92 18.50
CA GLN A 221 9.92 20.23 17.86
C GLN A 221 10.99 21.10 18.56
N THR A 222 11.26 20.86 19.84
CA THR A 222 12.30 21.54 20.63
C THR A 222 13.71 20.98 20.40
N VAL A 223 13.83 19.81 19.75
CA VAL A 223 15.10 19.12 19.50
C VAL A 223 15.69 19.58 18.15
N PRO A 224 17.01 19.84 18.06
CA PRO A 224 17.63 20.31 16.82
C PRO A 224 17.52 19.32 15.65
N GLN A 225 17.57 19.85 14.41
CA GLN A 225 17.49 19.03 13.20
C GLN A 225 18.67 18.05 13.05
N ARG A 226 19.84 18.40 13.59
CA ARG A 226 20.97 17.49 13.80
C ARG A 226 20.89 16.96 15.24
N LEU A 227 20.59 15.67 15.37
CA LEU A 227 20.59 14.99 16.66
C LEU A 227 21.99 14.94 17.29
N THR A 228 22.04 14.98 18.61
CA THR A 228 23.23 14.84 19.46
C THR A 228 23.06 13.62 20.36
N VAL A 229 24.13 12.86 20.58
CA VAL A 229 24.11 11.70 21.50
C VAL A 229 23.71 12.17 22.90
N GLY A 230 22.67 11.55 23.48
CA GLY A 230 22.07 11.99 24.74
C GLY A 230 20.81 12.87 24.60
N ASP A 231 20.44 13.33 23.40
CA ASP A 231 19.15 14.00 23.18
C ASP A 231 17.99 13.05 23.56
N ALA A 232 17.01 13.57 24.32
CA ALA A 232 15.83 12.82 24.72
C ALA A 232 14.67 13.07 23.74
N LEU A 233 14.10 12.01 23.18
CA LEU A 233 12.98 12.00 22.24
C LEU A 233 11.78 11.27 22.83
N THR A 234 10.58 11.81 22.65
CA THR A 234 9.33 11.04 22.82
C THR A 234 8.90 10.44 21.49
N LEU A 235 8.68 9.13 21.48
CA LEU A 235 8.16 8.34 20.37
C LEU A 235 6.71 7.91 20.69
N TRP A 236 5.89 7.76 19.66
CA TRP A 236 4.52 7.22 19.74
C TRP A 236 4.41 6.00 18.83
N ILE A 237 4.51 4.82 19.42
CA ILE A 237 4.75 3.56 18.71
C ILE A 237 3.44 2.81 18.51
N ASP A 238 3.20 2.26 17.31
CA ASP A 238 2.16 1.24 17.09
C ASP A 238 2.74 -0.13 17.46
N PRO A 239 2.25 -0.82 18.52
CA PRO A 239 2.77 -2.11 18.94
C PRO A 239 2.75 -3.17 17.82
N VAL A 240 1.76 -3.11 16.92
CA VAL A 240 1.60 -4.09 15.83
C VAL A 240 2.75 -4.00 14.83
N VAL A 241 3.04 -2.77 14.35
CA VAL A 241 4.06 -2.54 13.32
C VAL A 241 5.47 -2.59 13.93
N TYR A 242 5.63 -2.17 15.19
CA TYR A 242 6.90 -2.31 15.92
C TYR A 242 7.27 -3.78 16.17
N HIS A 243 6.35 -4.57 16.72
CA HIS A 243 6.60 -6.00 16.99
C HIS A 243 6.99 -6.73 15.72
N TRP A 244 6.35 -6.41 14.58
CA TRP A 244 6.74 -6.91 13.27
C TRP A 244 8.19 -6.57 12.91
N VAL A 245 8.59 -5.31 13.02
CA VAL A 245 9.97 -4.86 12.77
C VAL A 245 11.00 -5.49 13.72
N GLN A 246 10.62 -5.87 14.94
CA GLN A 246 11.54 -6.57 15.85
C GLN A 246 11.63 -8.08 15.61
N THR A 247 10.53 -8.75 15.24
CA THR A 247 10.46 -10.22 15.18
C THR A 247 10.63 -10.82 13.79
N ASP A 248 10.32 -10.08 12.74
CA ASP A 248 10.45 -10.49 11.33
C ASP A 248 11.56 -9.66 10.65
N ARG A 249 12.70 -9.51 11.33
CA ARG A 249 13.87 -8.82 10.77
C ARG A 249 14.45 -9.67 9.63
N PRO A 250 14.63 -9.11 8.43
CA PRO A 250 15.46 -9.73 7.41
C PRO A 250 16.83 -10.12 7.98
N GLY A 251 17.21 -11.38 7.80
CA GLY A 251 18.63 -11.70 7.72
C GLY A 251 19.19 -11.08 6.44
N LEU A 252 20.44 -10.64 6.46
CA LEU A 252 21.18 -10.36 5.23
C LEU A 252 21.48 -11.71 4.59
N HIS A 253 20.72 -12.05 3.55
CA HIS A 253 20.85 -13.28 2.79
C HIS A 253 21.28 -12.91 1.38
N ASP A 254 22.54 -13.19 1.03
CA ASP A 254 23.20 -12.63 -0.17
C ASP A 254 22.40 -12.85 -1.49
N GLU A 255 21.66 -13.95 -1.58
CA GLU A 255 20.88 -14.36 -2.76
C GLU A 255 19.34 -14.24 -2.59
N ASP A 256 18.81 -14.09 -1.36
CA ASP A 256 17.34 -14.09 -1.12
C ASP A 256 16.76 -12.67 -1.09
N LEU A 257 16.38 -12.22 -2.29
CA LEU A 257 15.78 -10.91 -2.50
C LEU A 257 14.49 -10.67 -1.72
N LEU A 258 13.69 -11.70 -1.44
CA LEU A 258 12.43 -11.58 -0.70
C LEU A 258 12.66 -11.50 0.81
N ALA A 259 13.59 -12.31 1.33
CA ALA A 259 14.01 -12.23 2.72
C ALA A 259 14.53 -10.82 3.05
N ASN A 260 15.38 -10.26 2.18
CA ASN A 260 16.01 -8.95 2.33
C ASN A 260 15.04 -7.73 2.35
N ILE A 261 13.76 -7.88 2.00
CA ILE A 261 12.80 -6.75 1.96
C ILE A 261 12.47 -6.26 3.38
N ARG A 262 12.98 -5.08 3.75
CA ARG A 262 12.76 -4.45 5.06
C ARG A 262 11.27 -4.34 5.44
N ARG A 263 10.95 -4.69 6.69
CA ARG A 263 9.59 -4.59 7.25
C ARG A 263 9.24 -3.17 7.73
N GLY A 264 8.01 -2.98 8.18
CA GLY A 264 7.54 -1.74 8.80
C GLY A 264 7.28 -0.57 7.85
N ALA A 265 7.29 -0.80 6.53
CA ALA A 265 6.73 0.17 5.58
C ALA A 265 5.24 -0.09 5.42
N VAL A 266 4.39 0.88 5.79
CA VAL A 266 2.93 0.70 5.86
C VAL A 266 2.19 1.86 5.19
N GLY A 267 1.09 1.54 4.51
CA GLY A 267 0.21 2.52 3.86
C GLY A 267 -0.84 3.03 4.84
N VAL A 268 -0.99 4.35 4.92
CA VAL A 268 -2.02 5.00 5.75
C VAL A 268 -3.07 5.65 4.85
N GLY A 269 -4.33 5.32 5.07
CA GLY A 269 -5.47 5.84 4.31
C GLY A 269 -5.73 5.12 2.97
N PRO A 270 -6.69 5.63 2.16
CA PRO A 270 -7.02 5.10 0.85
C PRO A 270 -5.90 5.27 -0.20
N PRO A 271 -6.05 4.64 -1.39
CA PRO A 271 -5.08 4.79 -2.49
C PRO A 271 -4.97 6.20 -3.09
N TRP A 272 -6.00 7.04 -2.91
CA TRP A 272 -6.22 8.33 -3.58
C TRP A 272 -6.14 9.55 -2.67
N ASP A 273 -5.98 9.35 -1.36
CA ASP A 273 -5.78 10.39 -0.36
C ASP A 273 -5.08 9.71 0.83
N GLY A 274 -3.76 9.68 0.82
CA GLY A 274 -3.01 8.81 1.72
C GLY A 274 -1.52 9.05 1.73
N ARG A 275 -0.83 8.38 2.65
CA ARG A 275 0.63 8.46 2.79
C ARG A 275 1.28 7.10 2.97
N LEU A 276 2.59 7.06 2.84
CA LEU A 276 3.42 5.87 3.02
C LEU A 276 4.41 6.13 4.15
N VAL A 277 4.28 5.39 5.26
CA VAL A 277 5.21 5.44 6.38
C VAL A 277 6.40 4.54 6.06
N ASN A 278 7.62 5.04 6.28
CA ASN A 278 8.88 4.29 6.14
C ASN A 278 9.04 3.50 4.83
N GLY A 279 8.55 4.05 3.70
CA GLY A 279 8.44 3.38 2.41
C GLY A 279 9.66 2.55 1.99
N VAL A 280 9.41 1.34 1.48
CA VAL A 280 10.43 0.49 0.85
C VAL A 280 10.47 0.80 -0.64
N GLN A 281 11.67 1.04 -1.18
CA GLN A 281 11.83 1.11 -2.64
C GLN A 281 11.79 -0.30 -3.22
N ILE A 282 11.13 -0.49 -4.37
CA ILE A 282 11.21 -1.74 -5.14
C ILE A 282 12.69 -2.05 -5.38
N PRO A 283 13.18 -3.25 -5.00
CA PRO A 283 14.58 -3.61 -5.17
C PRO A 283 14.91 -3.86 -6.65
N ARG A 284 16.21 -3.93 -6.96
CA ARG A 284 16.71 -4.49 -8.22
C ARG A 284 16.57 -6.02 -8.20
N GLY A 285 16.42 -6.62 -9.38
CA GLY A 285 16.38 -8.06 -9.58
C GLY A 285 16.17 -8.37 -11.06
N ASP A 286 16.39 -9.62 -11.45
CA ASP A 286 16.40 -10.03 -12.86
C ASP A 286 15.00 -10.05 -13.47
N GLY A 287 14.86 -9.50 -14.68
CA GLY A 287 13.58 -9.42 -15.39
C GLY A 287 12.76 -8.16 -15.11
N TRP A 288 13.28 -7.15 -14.40
CA TRP A 288 12.61 -5.83 -14.29
C TRP A 288 13.54 -4.64 -14.11
N ARG A 289 13.12 -3.46 -14.59
CA ARG A 289 13.78 -2.16 -14.34
C ARG A 289 12.80 -1.08 -13.91
N ARG A 290 13.28 -0.11 -13.13
CA ARG A 290 12.46 0.90 -12.43
C ARG A 290 12.48 2.22 -13.20
N LYS A 291 11.54 2.45 -14.12
CA LYS A 291 11.54 3.68 -14.95
C LYS A 291 11.30 4.97 -14.13
N MET A 292 10.67 4.89 -12.96
CA MET A 292 10.33 6.06 -12.15
C MET A 292 10.95 5.98 -10.74
N VAL A 293 12.29 5.88 -10.64
CA VAL A 293 13.05 5.64 -9.39
C VAL A 293 12.62 6.52 -8.19
N PRO A 294 12.34 7.83 -8.33
CA PRO A 294 11.86 8.66 -7.20
C PRO A 294 10.45 8.29 -6.70
N SER A 295 9.67 7.58 -7.50
CA SER A 295 8.31 7.13 -7.20
C SER A 295 8.15 5.60 -7.22
N SER A 296 9.24 4.84 -7.05
CA SER A 296 9.22 3.37 -6.97
C SER A 296 9.13 2.84 -5.53
N TYR A 297 8.44 3.55 -4.64
CA TYR A 297 8.28 3.17 -3.23
C TYR A 297 6.90 2.60 -2.93
N GLY A 298 6.84 1.60 -2.04
CA GLY A 298 5.61 0.96 -1.60
C GLY A 298 5.64 0.53 -0.14
N THR A 299 4.53 -0.07 0.30
CA THR A 299 4.47 -0.79 1.58
C THR A 299 5.28 -2.08 1.49
N THR A 300 5.73 -2.61 2.63
CA THR A 300 6.44 -3.90 2.66
C THR A 300 5.60 -5.00 2.01
N HIS A 301 4.29 -5.06 2.32
CA HIS A 301 3.37 -6.04 1.77
C HIS A 301 3.29 -5.94 0.24
N ALA A 302 3.04 -4.75 -0.29
CA ALA A 302 2.93 -4.53 -1.72
C ALA A 302 4.25 -4.81 -2.48
N VAL A 303 5.42 -4.49 -1.89
CA VAL A 303 6.72 -4.75 -2.52
C VAL A 303 7.07 -6.24 -2.47
N VAL A 304 6.85 -6.96 -1.37
CA VAL A 304 7.07 -8.41 -1.27
C VAL A 304 6.26 -9.16 -2.33
N HIS A 305 4.95 -8.89 -2.42
CA HIS A 305 4.09 -9.60 -3.37
C HIS A 305 4.30 -9.16 -4.83
N LEU A 306 4.76 -7.93 -5.08
CA LEU A 306 5.24 -7.52 -6.40
C LEU A 306 6.50 -8.29 -6.81
N VAL A 307 7.53 -8.32 -5.98
CA VAL A 307 8.80 -9.00 -6.29
C VAL A 307 8.59 -10.50 -6.50
N ALA A 308 7.77 -11.16 -5.66
CA ALA A 308 7.44 -12.56 -5.84
C ALA A 308 6.75 -12.85 -7.18
N ALA A 309 5.80 -12.00 -7.61
CA ALA A 309 5.15 -12.12 -8.90
C ALA A 309 6.09 -11.85 -10.09
N LEU A 310 7.06 -10.92 -9.93
CA LEU A 310 8.05 -10.63 -10.95
C LEU A 310 9.07 -11.78 -11.11
N GLN A 311 9.52 -12.38 -10.00
CA GLN A 311 10.40 -13.56 -10.03
C GLN A 311 9.70 -14.77 -10.64
N GLU A 312 8.46 -15.08 -10.24
CA GLU A 312 7.65 -16.17 -10.83
C GLU A 312 7.41 -15.93 -12.33
N PHE A 313 7.11 -14.69 -12.72
CA PHE A 313 6.97 -14.31 -14.13
C PHE A 313 8.29 -14.50 -14.91
N HIS A 314 9.43 -14.04 -14.38
CA HIS A 314 10.73 -14.19 -15.03
C HIS A 314 11.09 -15.68 -15.21
N ALA A 315 10.87 -16.49 -14.18
CA ALA A 315 11.17 -17.93 -14.20
C ALA A 315 10.29 -18.76 -15.15
N THR A 316 9.03 -18.37 -15.35
CA THR A 316 8.03 -19.22 -16.06
C THR A 316 7.49 -18.64 -17.37
N SER A 317 7.72 -17.36 -17.69
CA SER A 317 7.08 -16.72 -18.85
C SER A 317 7.72 -17.02 -20.21
N GLY A 318 9.03 -17.19 -20.25
CA GLY A 318 9.81 -17.15 -21.51
C GLY A 318 9.95 -15.74 -22.11
N TYR A 319 9.61 -14.68 -21.37
CA TYR A 319 9.76 -13.29 -21.83
C TYR A 319 11.18 -12.79 -21.57
N GLU A 320 12.02 -12.76 -22.61
CA GLU A 320 13.47 -12.49 -22.55
C GLU A 320 13.87 -11.03 -22.21
N ARG A 321 12.93 -10.18 -21.80
CA ARG A 321 13.12 -8.74 -21.63
C ARG A 321 12.67 -8.29 -20.24
N ASP A 322 13.31 -7.26 -19.70
CA ASP A 322 12.87 -6.66 -18.45
C ASP A 322 11.48 -6.01 -18.56
N LEU A 323 10.63 -6.29 -17.58
CA LEU A 323 9.42 -5.53 -17.32
C LEU A 323 9.79 -4.12 -16.83
N LEU A 324 9.22 -3.10 -17.47
CA LEU A 324 9.48 -1.71 -17.09
C LEU A 324 8.41 -1.23 -16.10
N LEU A 325 8.80 -1.15 -14.83
CA LEU A 325 7.98 -0.68 -13.72
C LEU A 325 7.88 0.84 -13.76
N GLY A 326 6.66 1.37 -13.67
CA GLY A 326 6.39 2.80 -13.61
C GLY A 326 6.42 3.34 -12.18
N SER A 327 5.45 4.19 -11.85
CA SER A 327 5.26 4.66 -10.46
C SER A 327 4.62 3.57 -9.60
N MET A 328 4.88 3.65 -8.30
CA MET A 328 4.23 2.91 -7.21
C MET A 328 3.74 3.89 -6.13
N SER A 329 4.66 4.72 -5.62
CA SER A 329 4.41 5.86 -4.75
C SER A 329 5.70 6.64 -4.49
N ARG A 330 5.62 7.89 -4.02
CA ARG A 330 6.80 8.57 -3.45
C ARG A 330 7.23 7.88 -2.15
N ARG A 331 8.48 8.11 -1.74
CA ARG A 331 9.07 7.67 -0.45
C ARG A 331 8.17 7.87 0.79
N HIS A 332 7.36 8.93 0.82
CA HIS A 332 6.39 9.25 1.88
C HIS A 332 4.93 9.28 1.40
N GLY A 333 4.64 8.86 0.16
CA GLY A 333 3.30 8.85 -0.41
C GLY A 333 2.80 10.19 -0.96
N GLY A 334 1.49 10.40 -0.87
CA GLY A 334 0.79 11.61 -1.30
C GLY A 334 0.61 11.76 -2.83
N PRO A 335 -0.07 12.82 -3.29
CA PRO A 335 -0.55 12.94 -4.69
C PRO A 335 0.58 13.01 -5.72
N LEU A 336 0.71 12.00 -6.58
CA LEU A 336 1.57 12.06 -7.77
C LEU A 336 0.90 12.87 -8.88
N LEU A 337 1.70 13.58 -9.69
CA LEU A 337 1.22 14.35 -10.83
C LEU A 337 0.47 13.42 -11.81
N ASP A 338 -0.62 13.91 -12.40
CA ASP A 338 -1.52 13.22 -13.33
C ASP A 338 -2.15 11.90 -12.83
N ARG A 339 -2.02 11.58 -11.54
CA ARG A 339 -2.42 10.29 -10.96
C ARG A 339 -3.45 10.46 -9.83
N ARG A 340 -4.63 9.88 -10.05
CA ARG A 340 -5.72 9.85 -9.05
C ARG A 340 -5.51 8.84 -7.91
N SER A 341 -4.37 8.16 -7.85
CA SER A 341 -4.02 7.23 -6.76
C SER A 341 -2.49 7.13 -6.62
N HIS A 342 -1.91 5.97 -6.31
CA HIS A 342 -0.48 5.82 -6.00
C HIS A 342 -0.04 6.56 -4.72
N GLN A 343 -0.95 6.87 -3.79
CA GLN A 343 -0.62 7.72 -2.63
C GLN A 343 -0.21 6.96 -1.36
N SER A 344 -0.71 5.73 -1.15
CA SER A 344 -0.43 4.91 0.05
C SER A 344 0.40 3.65 -0.24
N GLY A 345 1.25 3.68 -1.27
CA GLY A 345 2.27 2.64 -1.50
C GLY A 345 1.78 1.26 -1.98
N ARG A 346 0.55 1.15 -2.49
CA ARG A 346 -0.10 -0.14 -2.86
C ARG A 346 -0.58 -0.23 -4.30
N ASP A 347 -0.44 0.83 -5.07
CA ASP A 347 -0.64 0.81 -6.53
C ASP A 347 0.73 0.64 -7.20
N VAL A 348 0.82 0.02 -8.38
CA VAL A 348 2.02 0.06 -9.22
C VAL A 348 1.65 -0.02 -10.70
N ASP A 349 2.30 0.79 -11.54
CA ASP A 349 2.22 0.66 -12.99
C ASP A 349 3.25 -0.37 -13.49
N ILE A 350 2.84 -1.25 -14.39
CA ILE A 350 3.77 -2.10 -15.16
C ILE A 350 3.49 -1.88 -16.64
N ARG A 351 4.49 -1.38 -17.40
CA ARG A 351 4.40 -1.22 -18.86
C ARG A 351 4.05 -2.57 -19.50
N LEU A 352 3.14 -2.58 -20.47
CA LEU A 352 2.73 -3.83 -21.11
C LEU A 352 3.94 -4.49 -21.82
N PRO A 353 4.11 -5.82 -21.71
CA PRO A 353 5.13 -6.55 -22.44
C PRO A 353 5.11 -6.24 -23.94
N LEU A 354 6.27 -5.90 -24.50
CA LEU A 354 6.46 -5.57 -25.90
C LEU A 354 6.97 -6.80 -26.67
N SER A 355 6.28 -7.16 -27.76
CA SER A 355 6.62 -8.28 -28.65
C SER A 355 8.09 -8.26 -29.10
N ALA A 356 8.71 -9.44 -29.16
CA ALA A 356 10.08 -9.64 -29.61
C ALA A 356 10.33 -9.06 -31.02
N GLU A 357 9.30 -9.05 -31.87
CA GLU A 357 9.28 -8.49 -33.23
C GLU A 357 9.53 -6.97 -33.31
N HIS A 358 9.62 -6.27 -32.17
CA HIS A 358 9.76 -4.82 -32.11
C HIS A 358 10.97 -4.40 -31.24
N PRO A 359 11.73 -3.36 -31.63
CA PRO A 359 12.85 -2.86 -30.83
C PRO A 359 12.41 -2.34 -29.44
N PRO A 360 13.19 -2.55 -28.37
CA PRO A 360 12.75 -2.31 -26.99
C PRO A 360 12.36 -0.86 -26.67
N TRP A 361 12.90 0.12 -27.41
CA TRP A 361 12.55 1.54 -27.26
C TRP A 361 11.18 1.91 -27.88
N PHE A 362 10.58 1.06 -28.72
CA PHE A 362 9.34 1.40 -29.43
C PHE A 362 8.17 1.66 -28.47
N PRO A 363 7.34 2.71 -28.71
CA PRO A 363 6.18 2.99 -27.88
C PRO A 363 5.15 1.86 -28.00
N ILE A 364 4.53 1.53 -26.85
CA ILE A 364 3.47 0.53 -26.77
C ILE A 364 2.26 1.00 -27.60
N LYS A 365 1.73 0.10 -28.41
CA LYS A 365 0.46 0.24 -29.13
C LYS A 365 -0.30 -1.10 -29.01
N PRO A 366 -1.64 -1.15 -29.09
CA PRO A 366 -2.40 -2.37 -28.83
C PRO A 366 -2.02 -3.59 -29.69
N TRP A 367 -1.47 -3.39 -30.90
CA TRP A 367 -1.01 -4.46 -31.79
C TRP A 367 0.47 -4.87 -31.59
N ARG A 368 1.19 -4.19 -30.70
CA ARG A 368 2.61 -4.44 -30.36
C ARG A 368 2.80 -5.21 -29.05
N VAL A 369 1.71 -5.37 -28.29
CA VAL A 369 1.72 -6.00 -26.96
C VAL A 369 1.86 -7.50 -27.11
N ASP A 370 2.79 -8.09 -26.38
CA ASP A 370 2.81 -9.54 -26.16
C ASP A 370 1.71 -9.89 -25.14
N TYR A 371 0.55 -10.32 -25.66
CA TYR A 371 -0.59 -10.72 -24.84
C TYR A 371 -0.39 -12.08 -24.14
N GLU A 372 0.55 -12.89 -24.61
CA GLU A 372 0.89 -14.17 -23.99
C GLU A 372 1.81 -13.99 -22.77
N ALA A 373 2.78 -13.07 -22.86
CA ALA A 373 3.53 -12.59 -21.70
C ALA A 373 2.61 -11.81 -20.74
N LEU A 374 1.77 -10.89 -21.24
CA LEU A 374 0.83 -10.13 -20.39
C LEU A 374 -0.14 -11.05 -19.64
N TRP A 375 -0.61 -12.13 -20.26
CA TRP A 375 -1.42 -13.14 -19.58
C TRP A 375 -0.64 -13.83 -18.45
N ARG A 376 0.57 -14.30 -18.70
CA ARG A 376 1.41 -14.95 -17.68
C ARG A 376 1.74 -13.99 -16.53
N LEU A 377 1.96 -12.71 -16.81
CA LEU A 377 2.13 -11.67 -15.77
C LEU A 377 0.84 -11.49 -14.93
N VAL A 378 -0.34 -11.46 -15.56
CA VAL A 378 -1.63 -11.40 -14.85
C VAL A 378 -1.86 -12.65 -13.98
N VAL A 379 -1.39 -13.83 -14.40
CA VAL A 379 -1.43 -15.06 -13.60
C VAL A 379 -0.47 -14.97 -12.41
N ALA A 380 0.81 -14.67 -12.62
CA ALA A 380 1.78 -14.54 -11.53
C ALA A 380 1.34 -13.49 -10.48
N LEU A 381 0.78 -12.35 -10.92
CA LEU A 381 0.17 -11.34 -10.05
C LEU A 381 -1.07 -11.85 -9.30
N SER A 382 -1.96 -12.60 -9.96
CA SER A 382 -3.15 -13.24 -9.36
C SER A 382 -2.75 -14.23 -8.26
N ASP A 383 -1.76 -15.07 -8.54
CA ASP A 383 -1.46 -16.25 -7.74
C ASP A 383 -0.65 -15.93 -6.47
N THR A 384 -0.19 -14.67 -6.32
CA THR A 384 0.21 -14.10 -5.02
C THR A 384 -0.90 -14.17 -3.96
N GLY A 385 -2.18 -14.23 -4.37
CA GLY A 385 -3.33 -14.05 -3.49
C GLY A 385 -3.57 -12.60 -3.04
N GLU A 386 -2.69 -11.65 -3.38
CA GLU A 386 -2.63 -10.32 -2.75
C GLU A 386 -2.93 -9.14 -3.68
N VAL A 387 -3.08 -9.37 -4.99
CA VAL A 387 -3.61 -8.35 -5.91
C VAL A 387 -5.13 -8.24 -5.81
N SER A 388 -5.62 -7.03 -5.51
CA SER A 388 -7.05 -6.71 -5.33
C SER A 388 -7.76 -6.37 -6.64
N ILE A 389 -7.06 -5.71 -7.58
CA ILE A 389 -7.55 -5.32 -8.90
C ILE A 389 -6.36 -5.01 -9.82
N ILE A 390 -6.53 -5.27 -11.11
CA ILE A 390 -5.63 -4.83 -12.17
C ILE A 390 -6.47 -3.99 -13.15
N PHE A 391 -6.05 -2.78 -13.47
CA PHE A 391 -6.70 -1.95 -14.50
C PHE A 391 -6.00 -2.09 -15.85
N LEU A 392 -6.78 -2.38 -16.88
CA LEU A 392 -6.38 -2.47 -18.28
C LEU A 392 -7.53 -1.94 -19.14
N ASP A 393 -7.26 -1.14 -20.18
CA ASP A 393 -8.34 -0.61 -21.02
C ASP A 393 -9.08 -1.76 -21.75
N TYR A 394 -10.39 -1.63 -21.87
CA TYR A 394 -11.28 -2.73 -22.24
C TYR A 394 -11.01 -3.26 -23.65
N ASP A 395 -10.51 -2.40 -24.55
CA ASP A 395 -10.17 -2.77 -25.93
C ASP A 395 -9.00 -3.75 -26.00
N LEU A 396 -8.08 -3.73 -25.01
CA LEU A 396 -6.97 -4.67 -24.91
C LEU A 396 -7.38 -5.99 -24.22
N GLN A 397 -8.44 -5.99 -23.41
CA GLN A 397 -8.90 -7.19 -22.69
C GLN A 397 -9.38 -8.31 -23.63
N LYS A 398 -9.90 -7.98 -24.82
CA LYS A 398 -10.26 -9.00 -25.83
C LYS A 398 -9.03 -9.79 -26.26
N SER A 399 -7.95 -9.10 -26.62
CA SER A 399 -6.69 -9.73 -27.05
C SER A 399 -6.05 -10.53 -25.91
N LEU A 400 -6.09 -10.03 -24.68
CA LEU A 400 -5.67 -10.77 -23.48
C LEU A 400 -6.48 -12.06 -23.27
N HIS A 401 -7.80 -12.00 -23.42
CA HIS A 401 -8.67 -13.18 -23.34
C HIS A 401 -8.39 -14.19 -24.47
N GLN A 402 -8.11 -13.71 -25.69
CA GLN A 402 -7.73 -14.56 -26.82
C GLN A 402 -6.37 -15.22 -26.62
N ALA A 403 -5.39 -14.55 -26.01
CA ALA A 403 -4.11 -15.16 -25.63
C ALA A 403 -4.28 -16.22 -24.54
N ALA A 404 -5.06 -15.94 -23.48
CA ALA A 404 -5.42 -16.94 -22.47
C ALA A 404 -6.11 -18.18 -23.09
N GLN A 405 -7.01 -17.97 -24.06
CA GLN A 405 -7.67 -19.04 -24.79
C GLN A 405 -6.70 -19.84 -25.68
N LYS A 406 -5.75 -19.18 -26.37
CA LYS A 406 -4.68 -19.83 -27.14
C LYS A 406 -3.78 -20.70 -26.25
N LEU A 407 -3.53 -20.26 -25.02
CA LEU A 407 -2.79 -20.98 -23.99
C LEU A 407 -3.59 -22.11 -23.30
N GLY A 408 -4.79 -22.44 -23.79
CA GLY A 408 -5.60 -23.54 -23.25
C GLY A 408 -6.23 -23.29 -21.88
N VAL A 409 -6.21 -22.04 -21.38
CA VAL A 409 -6.76 -21.69 -20.06
C VAL A 409 -8.26 -21.90 -20.03
N GLU A 410 -8.75 -22.59 -19.00
CA GLU A 410 -10.18 -22.85 -18.78
C GLU A 410 -11.05 -21.59 -18.78
N GLU A 411 -12.26 -21.68 -19.36
CA GLU A 411 -13.20 -20.56 -19.45
C GLU A 411 -13.61 -20.05 -18.06
N SER A 412 -13.70 -20.94 -17.06
CA SER A 412 -13.95 -20.56 -15.67
C SER A 412 -12.86 -19.64 -15.10
N VAL A 413 -11.59 -19.89 -15.43
CA VAL A 413 -10.44 -19.09 -15.00
C VAL A 413 -10.38 -17.78 -15.80
N ARG A 414 -10.59 -17.83 -17.13
CA ARG A 414 -10.68 -16.61 -17.96
C ARG A 414 -11.77 -15.67 -17.46
N ARG A 415 -12.96 -16.19 -17.14
CA ARG A 415 -14.08 -15.43 -16.56
C ARG A 415 -13.77 -14.91 -15.15
N ARG A 416 -13.03 -15.67 -14.33
CA ARG A 416 -12.63 -15.22 -12.98
C ARG A 416 -11.66 -14.05 -13.04
N LEU A 417 -10.70 -14.09 -13.96
CA LEU A 417 -9.63 -13.10 -14.03
C LEU A 417 -9.94 -11.91 -14.95
N ILE A 418 -10.69 -12.05 -16.04
CA ILE A 418 -10.95 -10.97 -17.00
C ILE A 418 -12.42 -10.50 -16.93
N GLN A 419 -12.63 -9.18 -16.99
CA GLN A 419 -13.96 -8.53 -17.07
C GLN A 419 -14.66 -8.82 -18.42
N TRP A 420 -13.98 -8.59 -19.55
CA TRP A 420 -14.43 -8.96 -20.90
C TRP A 420 -14.94 -10.42 -20.95
N PRO A 421 -16.06 -10.73 -21.67
CA PRO A 421 -16.82 -9.88 -22.58
C PRO A 421 -17.97 -9.07 -21.93
N ARG A 422 -18.04 -8.97 -20.59
CA ARG A 422 -19.22 -8.46 -19.87
C ARG A 422 -19.52 -6.95 -20.01
N GLY A 423 -18.76 -6.23 -20.82
CA GLY A 423 -18.89 -4.78 -21.02
C GLY A 423 -18.07 -3.96 -20.03
N ARG A 424 -17.77 -2.71 -20.42
CA ARG A 424 -16.92 -1.75 -19.68
C ARG A 424 -17.38 -1.48 -18.24
N ALA A 425 -18.68 -1.56 -17.98
CA ALA A 425 -19.30 -1.27 -16.68
C ALA A 425 -19.37 -2.47 -15.72
N ALA A 426 -19.00 -3.69 -16.14
CA ALA A 426 -19.14 -4.87 -15.27
C ALA A 426 -18.10 -4.89 -14.15
N HIS A 427 -18.51 -4.86 -12.88
CA HIS A 427 -17.60 -4.88 -11.72
C HIS A 427 -17.06 -6.28 -11.36
N SER A 428 -16.86 -7.15 -12.36
CA SER A 428 -16.39 -8.54 -12.24
C SER A 428 -15.04 -8.72 -12.94
N GLY A 429 -14.27 -9.73 -12.54
CA GLY A 429 -12.89 -9.94 -12.97
C GLY A 429 -11.87 -9.35 -11.99
N LEU A 430 -10.63 -9.80 -12.10
CA LEU A 430 -9.46 -9.18 -11.45
C LEU A 430 -8.93 -8.03 -12.34
N VAL A 431 -8.76 -8.32 -13.63
CA VAL A 431 -8.51 -7.35 -14.70
C VAL A 431 -9.83 -6.65 -15.06
N ARG A 432 -9.89 -5.33 -14.86
CA ARG A 432 -11.07 -4.49 -15.12
C ARG A 432 -10.73 -3.25 -15.92
N HIS A 433 -11.74 -2.66 -16.55
CA HIS A 433 -11.58 -1.45 -17.32
C HIS A 433 -11.24 -0.24 -16.44
N SER A 434 -10.18 0.46 -16.82
CA SER A 434 -10.05 1.90 -16.60
C SER A 434 -9.57 2.55 -17.91
N ARG A 435 -10.01 3.78 -18.19
CA ARG A 435 -9.67 4.50 -19.43
C ARG A 435 -8.19 4.86 -19.44
N GLY A 436 -7.55 4.80 -20.61
CA GLY A 436 -6.15 5.23 -20.82
C GLY A 436 -5.09 4.21 -20.41
N HIS A 437 -5.49 3.08 -19.83
CA HIS A 437 -4.61 1.98 -19.44
C HIS A 437 -4.28 1.10 -20.68
N GLN A 438 -3.70 1.73 -21.70
CA GLN A 438 -3.43 1.16 -23.03
C GLN A 438 -1.93 0.89 -23.28
N GLN A 439 -1.07 1.34 -22.37
CA GLN A 439 0.40 1.19 -22.45
C GLN A 439 1.01 0.57 -21.18
N HIS A 440 0.24 0.46 -20.11
CA HIS A 440 0.57 -0.19 -18.84
C HIS A 440 -0.67 -0.90 -18.28
N ILE A 441 -0.46 -1.88 -17.41
CA ILE A 441 -1.44 -2.24 -16.38
C ILE A 441 -1.17 -1.40 -15.13
N HIS A 442 -2.21 -0.99 -14.44
CA HIS A 442 -2.12 -0.49 -13.06
C HIS A 442 -2.56 -1.62 -12.14
N VAL A 443 -1.68 -2.10 -11.27
CA VAL A 443 -1.93 -3.17 -10.29
C VAL A 443 -2.19 -2.53 -8.93
N ARG A 444 -3.17 -3.02 -8.15
CA ARG A 444 -3.39 -2.59 -6.77
C ARG A 444 -3.39 -3.77 -5.81
N PHE A 445 -2.47 -3.77 -4.85
CA PHE A 445 -2.39 -4.76 -3.78
C PHE A 445 -3.46 -4.52 -2.69
N ARG A 446 -3.79 -5.59 -1.95
CA ARG A 446 -4.58 -5.53 -0.71
C ARG A 446 -3.82 -4.75 0.37
N CYS A 447 -4.51 -4.43 1.46
CA CYS A 447 -3.83 -4.04 2.70
C CYS A 447 -3.16 -5.28 3.29
N GLY A 448 -1.91 -5.15 3.73
CA GLY A 448 -1.23 -6.20 4.48
C GLY A 448 -1.91 -6.44 5.85
N PRO A 449 -1.81 -7.66 6.42
CA PRO A 449 -2.49 -8.01 7.67
C PRO A 449 -2.04 -7.18 8.88
N LEU A 450 -0.85 -6.55 8.79
CA LEU A 450 -0.24 -5.71 9.82
C LEU A 450 -0.37 -4.20 9.52
N GLU A 451 -1.04 -3.84 8.43
CA GLU A 451 -1.28 -2.45 8.02
C GLU A 451 -2.57 -1.91 8.68
N THR A 452 -2.51 -1.69 9.98
CA THR A 452 -3.64 -1.28 10.85
C THR A 452 -4.40 -0.04 10.36
N GLU A 453 -3.73 0.89 9.71
CA GLU A 453 -4.30 2.15 9.20
C GLU A 453 -4.46 2.19 7.67
N CYS A 454 -4.31 1.04 7.00
CA CYS A 454 -4.57 0.88 5.58
C CYS A 454 -6.08 0.71 5.28
N VAL A 455 -6.54 1.34 4.20
CA VAL A 455 -7.93 1.30 3.74
C VAL A 455 -8.03 0.54 2.42
N ALA A 456 -8.92 -0.46 2.38
CA ALA A 456 -9.30 -1.13 1.14
C ALA A 456 -10.10 -0.17 0.24
N GLY A 457 -9.73 -0.03 -1.03
CA GLY A 457 -10.31 0.95 -1.97
C GLY A 457 -11.78 0.76 -2.37
N ASN A 458 -12.55 -0.04 -1.62
CA ASN A 458 -13.98 -0.29 -1.78
C ASN A 458 -14.80 0.08 -0.52
N ALA A 459 -14.20 0.75 0.48
CA ALA A 459 -14.80 1.04 1.78
C ALA A 459 -15.99 2.04 1.78
N SER A 460 -16.52 2.41 0.61
CA SER A 460 -17.50 3.48 0.40
C SER A 460 -18.70 3.10 -0.48
N LEU A 461 -18.92 1.80 -0.76
CA LEU A 461 -20.08 1.31 -1.55
C LEU A 461 -20.80 0.11 -0.90
N ARG A 462 -20.74 -0.03 0.43
CA ARG A 462 -21.49 -1.03 1.19
C ARG A 462 -21.91 -0.48 2.56
N ASP A 463 -22.94 0.35 2.54
CA ASP A 463 -24.00 0.53 3.56
C ASP A 463 -24.76 1.82 3.16
N GLY A 464 -25.87 1.67 2.43
CA GLY A 464 -26.57 2.78 1.78
C GLY A 464 -27.55 2.30 0.70
N GLY A 465 -28.72 1.85 1.14
CA GLY A 465 -29.90 1.59 0.31
C GLY A 465 -31.05 2.49 0.72
#